data_AF-A0A522A5F5-F1
#
_entry.id   AF-A0A522A5F5-F1
#
_cell.length_a   1.000
_cell.length_b   1.000
_cell.length_c   1.000
_cell.angle_alpha   90.00
_cell.angle_beta   90.00
_cell.angle_gamma   90.00
#
_symmetry.space_group_name_H-M   'P 1'
#
loop_
_entity.id
_entity.type
_entity.pdbx_description
1 polymer ?
#
loop_
_entity_poly.entity_id
_entity_poly.type
_entity_poly.pdbx_seq_one_letter_code
_entity_poly.pdbx_strand_id
1 'polypeptide(L)' 'MKDYQAGDIRNFAIVGHASSGKTMLSEAMLACAGVINRMGSIAAGTTVSDYHVSEQQRQISVSASL' A
#
# COMPACT_ATOMS: atom_id res chain seq x y z
N MET A 1 14.03 -17.81 -7.64
CA MET A 1 12.98 -16.85 -8.03
C MET A 1 11.84 -17.68 -8.59
N LYS A 2 10.57 -17.42 -8.24
CA LYS A 2 9.46 -18.15 -8.87
C LYS A 2 9.33 -17.67 -10.32
N ASP A 3 9.28 -18.59 -11.27
CA ASP A 3 9.03 -18.25 -12.67
C ASP A 3 7.53 -18.02 -12.87
N TYR A 4 7.19 -16.84 -13.38
CA TYR A 4 5.82 -16.45 -13.69
C TYR A 4 5.69 -16.26 -15.20
N GLN A 5 4.64 -16.80 -15.81
CA GLN A 5 4.34 -16.50 -17.21
C GLN A 5 3.79 -15.07 -17.30
N ALA A 6 3.95 -14.41 -18.45
CA ALA A 6 3.44 -13.05 -18.64
C ALA A 6 1.93 -12.93 -18.34
N GLY A 7 1.16 -14.00 -18.62
CA GLY A 7 -0.27 -14.10 -18.34
C GLY A 7 -0.63 -14.19 -16.85
N ASP A 8 0.33 -14.44 -15.95
CA ASP A 8 0.11 -14.53 -14.50
C ASP A 8 0.35 -13.19 -13.78
N ILE A 9 1.04 -12.25 -14.43
CA ILE A 9 1.37 -10.94 -13.85
C ILE A 9 0.16 -10.01 -13.95
N ARG A 10 -0.12 -9.27 -12.87
CA ARG A 10 -1.19 -8.25 -12.82
C ARG A 10 -0.58 -6.91 -12.42
N ASN A 11 -0.47 -6.00 -13.37
CA ASN A 11 -0.05 -4.62 -13.13
C ASN A 11 -1.29 -3.75 -12.92
N PHE A 12 -1.35 -3.04 -11.80
CA PHE A 12 -2.45 -2.12 -11.49
C PHE A 12 -1.94 -0.93 -10.68
N ALA A 13 -2.76 0.12 -10.61
CA ALA A 13 -2.50 1.30 -9.79
C ALA A 13 -3.76 1.67 -9.01
N ILE A 14 -3.59 2.13 -7.76
CA ILE A 14 -4.67 2.62 -6.92
C ILE A 14 -4.70 4.15 -7.01
N VAL A 15 -5.72 4.70 -7.65
CA VAL A 15 -5.87 6.16 -7.87
C VAL A 15 -7.20 6.67 -7.33
N GLY A 16 -7.24 7.94 -6.95
CA GLY A 16 -8.40 8.55 -6.29
C GLY A 16 -8.04 9.80 -5.49
N HIS A 17 -9.05 10.58 -5.12
CA HIS A 17 -8.89 11.85 -4.40
C HIS A 17 -8.22 11.67 -3.02
N ALA A 18 -7.72 12.76 -2.43
CA ALA A 18 -7.22 12.74 -1.05
C ALA A 18 -8.29 12.15 -0.10
N SER A 19 -7.84 11.37 0.88
CA SER A 19 -8.71 10.72 1.87
C SER A 19 -9.77 9.75 1.32
N SER A 20 -9.68 9.33 0.05
CA SER A 20 -10.59 8.32 -0.53
C SER A 20 -10.28 6.87 -0.10
N GLY A 21 -9.35 6.67 0.85
CA GLY A 21 -9.02 5.34 1.38
C GLY A 21 -7.97 4.54 0.60
N LYS A 22 -7.26 5.13 -0.37
CA LYS A 22 -6.27 4.42 -1.22
C LYS A 22 -5.22 3.64 -0.42
N THR A 23 -4.61 4.32 0.55
CA THR A 23 -3.59 3.75 1.45
C THR A 23 -4.14 2.55 2.21
N MET A 24 -5.33 2.68 2.79
CA MET A 24 -5.96 1.60 3.55
C MET A 24 -6.40 0.44 2.65
N LEU A 25 -6.80 0.70 1.41
CA LEU A 25 -7.08 -0.34 0.42
C LEU A 25 -5.82 -1.14 0.09
N SER A 26 -4.68 -0.47 -0.10
CA SER A 26 -3.39 -1.14 -0.31
C SER A 26 -3.02 -2.02 0.89
N GLU A 27 -3.19 -1.52 2.11
CA GLU A 27 -2.98 -2.31 3.33
C GLU A 27 -3.88 -3.54 3.40
N ALA A 28 -5.18 -3.38 3.09
CA ALA A 28 -6.13 -4.49 3.08
C ALA A 28 -5.73 -5.56 2.04
N MET A 29 -5.29 -5.15 0.85
CA MET A 29 -4.79 -6.07 -0.17
C MET A 29 -3.59 -6.88 0.32
N LEU A 30 -2.61 -6.24 0.96
CA LEU A 30 -1.44 -6.92 1.51
C LEU A 30 -1.80 -7.90 2.64
N ALA A 31 -2.74 -7.52 3.50
CA ALA A 31 -3.24 -8.38 4.57
C ALA A 31 -4.00 -9.59 4.01
N CYS A 32 -4.90 -9.38 3.04
CA CYS A 32 -5.64 -10.46 2.37
C CYS A 32 -4.72 -11.41 1.59
N ALA A 33 -3.63 -10.90 1.01
CA ALA A 33 -2.61 -11.71 0.34
C ALA A 33 -1.68 -12.45 1.31
N GLY A 34 -1.80 -12.21 2.63
CA GLY A 34 -0.94 -12.81 3.65
C GLY A 34 0.50 -12.27 3.63
N VAL A 35 0.75 -11.13 2.98
CA VAL A 35 2.08 -10.49 2.92
C VAL A 35 2.40 -9.81 4.25
N ILE A 36 1.38 -9.28 4.94
CA ILE A 36 1.48 -8.73 6.29
C ILE A 36 0.54 -9.45 7.24
N ASN A 37 0.97 -9.60 8.50
CA ASN A 37 0.21 -10.33 9.53
C ASN A 37 -1.00 -9.55 10.06
N ARG A 38 -0.96 -8.21 9.97
CA ARG A 38 -2.02 -7.31 10.44
C ARG A 38 -2.04 -6.06 9.59
N MET A 39 -3.23 -5.46 9.42
CA MET A 39 -3.34 -4.15 8.78
C MET A 39 -2.64 -3.07 9.60
N GLY A 40 -1.87 -2.23 8.93
CA GLY A 40 -1.30 -1.00 9.48
C GLY A 40 -2.35 0.09 9.69
N SER A 41 -1.90 1.20 10.26
CA SER A 41 -2.70 2.39 10.52
C SER A 41 -1.95 3.64 10.12
N ILE A 42 -2.62 4.55 9.42
CA ILE A 42 -2.08 5.85 9.02
C ILE A 42 -1.69 6.64 10.27
N ALA A 43 -2.57 6.68 11.28
CA ALA A 43 -2.35 7.38 12.55
C ALA A 43 -1.13 6.85 13.34
N ALA A 44 -0.84 5.55 13.23
CA ALA A 44 0.31 4.95 13.87
C ALA A 44 1.58 5.00 13.01
N GLY A 45 1.50 5.47 11.76
CA GLY A 45 2.61 5.47 10.81
C GLY A 45 3.09 4.06 10.45
N THR A 46 2.19 3.07 10.48
CA THR A 46 2.53 1.65 10.28
C THR A 46 2.06 1.08 8.95
N THR A 47 1.56 1.91 8.05
CA THR A 47 1.21 1.51 6.67
C THR A 47 2.49 1.17 5.90
N VAL A 48 2.43 0.12 5.06
CA VAL A 48 3.57 -0.34 4.25
C VAL A 48 3.88 0.66 3.14
N SER A 49 2.85 1.28 2.54
CA SER A 49 3.05 2.23 1.46
C SER A 49 3.71 3.54 1.90
N ASP A 50 3.41 4.03 3.12
CA ASP A 50 3.86 5.34 3.61
C ASP A 50 5.09 5.20 4.53
N TYR A 51 6.18 4.70 3.97
CA TYR A 51 7.41 4.44 4.72
C TYR A 51 8.29 5.69 4.89
N HIS A 52 8.03 6.79 4.18
CA HIS A 52 8.78 8.02 4.36
C HIS A 52 8.29 8.81 5.58
N VAL A 53 9.24 9.34 6.35
CA VAL A 53 8.97 10.17 7.54
C VAL A 53 8.02 11.33 7.22
N SER A 54 8.15 11.96 6.05
CA SER A 54 7.25 13.04 5.64
C SER A 54 5.81 12.60 5.44
N GLU A 55 5.59 11.38 4.95
CA GLU A 55 4.25 10.81 4.73
C GLU A 55 3.61 10.45 6.07
N GLN A 56 4.39 9.88 6.98
CA GLN A 56 3.97 9.62 8.35
C GLN A 56 3.66 10.91 9.11
N GLN A 57 4.49 11.95 9.00
CA GLN A 57 4.23 13.23 9.66
C GLN A 57 3.00 13.95 9.10
N ARG A 58 2.80 13.90 7.78
CA ARG A 58 1.69 14.60 7.11
C ARG A 58 0.42 13.77 7.03
N GLN A 59 0.49 12.48 7.34
CA GLN A 59 -0.63 11.54 7.28
C GLN A 59 -1.26 11.45 5.88
N ILE A 60 -0.44 11.67 4.84
CA ILE A 60 -0.81 11.59 3.42
C ILE A 60 0.31 10.91 2.65
N SER A 61 -0.05 10.05 1.70
CA SER A 61 0.89 9.51 0.72
C SER A 61 1.33 10.62 -0.23
N VAL A 62 2.64 10.73 -0.45
CA VAL A 62 3.27 11.75 -1.31
C VAL A 62 3.88 11.09 -2.53
N SER A 63 4.46 9.91 -2.36
CA SER A 63 5.11 9.14 -3.44
C SER A 63 4.33 7.88 -3.75
N ALA A 64 4.43 7.40 -4.99
CA ALA A 64 3.97 6.06 -5.34
C ALA A 64 4.96 5.02 -4.78
N SER A 65 4.44 4.02 -4.07
CA SER A 65 5.22 2.88 -3.59
C SER A 65 5.24 1.81 -4.69
N LEU A 66 6.42 1.29 -5.03
CA LEU A 66 6.65 0.23 -6.02
C LEU A 66 7.10 -1.05 -5.32
#